data_AF-A0A117KHP5-F1
#
_entry.id   AF-A0A117KHP5-F1
#
_cell.length_a   1.000
_cell.length_b   1.000
_cell.length_c   1.000
_cell.angle_alpha   90.00
_cell.angle_beta   90.00
_cell.angle_gamma   90.00
#
_symmetry.space_group_name_H-M   'P 1'
#
loop_
_entity.id
_entity.type
_entity.pdbx_description
1 polymer ?
#
loop_
_entity_poly.entity_id
_entity_poly.type
_entity_poly.pdbx_seq_one_letter_code
_entity_poly.pdbx_strand_id
1 'polypeptide(L)' 'MAPLHRDLDIALTQLTERLLTKEQTHAETYVMAKGQFYRAELCLTPISPNDLPSDI' A
#
# COMPACT_ATOMS: atom_id res chain seq x y z
N MET A 1 -3.56 -24.57 -5.95
CA MET A 1 -2.54 -23.52 -5.76
C MET A 1 -3.27 -22.17 -5.72
N ALA A 2 -3.53 -21.62 -4.53
CA ALA A 2 -4.18 -20.32 -4.34
C ALA A 2 -3.98 -19.59 -2.97
N PRO A 3 -2.95 -19.82 -2.11
CA PRO A 3 -2.83 -19.02 -0.87
C PRO A 3 -2.14 -17.65 -1.09
N LEU A 4 -1.25 -17.55 -2.06
CA LEU A 4 -0.30 -16.43 -2.20
C LEU A 4 -0.93 -15.06 -2.51
N HIS A 5 -2.06 -15.05 -3.23
CA HIS A 5 -2.72 -13.79 -3.60
C HIS A 5 -3.40 -13.17 -2.37
N ARG A 6 -3.96 -14.02 -1.50
CA ARG A 6 -4.77 -13.57 -0.37
C ARG A 6 -3.94 -12.85 0.69
N ASP A 7 -2.75 -13.35 1.01
CA ASP A 7 -1.90 -12.71 2.03
C ASP A 7 -1.40 -11.33 1.58
N LEU A 8 -1.18 -11.17 0.27
CA LEU A 8 -0.75 -9.90 -0.32
C LEU A 8 -1.92 -8.91 -0.39
N ASP A 9 -3.11 -9.36 -0.79
CA ASP A 9 -4.34 -8.54 -0.77
C ASP A 9 -4.69 -8.06 0.64
N ILE A 10 -4.56 -8.94 1.64
CA ILE A 10 -4.79 -8.59 3.06
C ILE A 10 -3.77 -7.54 3.51
N ALA A 11 -2.48 -7.73 3.19
CA ALA A 11 -1.43 -6.79 3.58
C ALA A 11 -1.64 -5.39 2.96
N LEU A 12 -2.04 -5.32 1.68
CA LEU A 12 -2.35 -4.06 1.01
C LEU A 12 -3.59 -3.38 1.62
N THR A 13 -4.62 -4.16 1.97
CA THR A 13 -5.82 -3.64 2.65
C THR A 13 -5.45 -3.01 4.00
N GLN A 14 -4.66 -3.73 4.81
CA GLN A 14 -4.21 -3.24 6.12
C GLN A 14 -3.30 -2.02 6.01
N LEU A 15 -2.44 -1.95 4.99
CA LEU A 15 -1.63 -0.77 4.70
C LEU A 15 -2.50 0.44 4.38
N THR A 16 -3.52 0.25 3.55
CA THR A 16 -4.46 1.31 3.16
C THR A 16 -5.24 1.83 4.35
N GLU A 17 -5.79 0.93 5.18
CA GLU A 17 -6.49 1.31 6.42
C GLU A 17 -5.58 2.09 7.36
N ARG A 18 -4.31 1.67 7.52
CA ARG A 18 -3.34 2.39 8.38
C ARG A 18 -3.07 3.81 7.89
N LEU A 19 -2.95 4.02 6.59
CA LEU A 19 -2.78 5.36 6.02
C LEU A 19 -4.01 6.24 6.25
N LEU A 20 -5.20 5.72 5.98
CA LEU A 20 -6.44 6.48 6.09
C LEU A 20 -6.83 6.79 7.54
N THR A 21 -6.55 5.88 8.47
CA THR A 21 -6.97 6.02 9.88
C THR A 21 -5.97 6.75 10.77
N LYS A 22 -4.69 6.75 10.41
CA LYS A 22 -3.63 7.33 11.27
C LYS A 22 -3.07 8.66 10.79
N GLU A 23 -3.65 9.26 9.75
CA GLU A 23 -3.14 10.47 9.09
C GLU A 23 -1.65 10.35 8.71
N GLN A 24 -1.18 9.13 8.48
CA GLN A 24 0.21 8.86 8.11
C GLN A 24 0.32 8.93 6.59
N THR A 25 1.33 9.63 6.09
CA THR A 25 1.64 9.67 4.65
C THR A 25 2.47 8.49 4.18
N HIS A 26 2.84 7.58 5.08
CA HIS A 26 3.66 6.41 4.79
C HIS A 26 3.28 5.24 5.70
N ALA A 27 3.11 4.05 5.14
CA ALA A 27 2.98 2.81 5.89
C ALA A 27 3.73 1.68 5.20
N GLU A 28 4.33 0.79 5.98
CA GLU A 28 4.98 -0.43 5.48
C GLU A 28 4.58 -1.68 6.27
N THR A 29 4.72 -2.83 5.62
CA THR A 29 4.56 -4.17 6.19
C THR A 29 5.44 -5.18 5.46
N TYR A 30 5.62 -6.36 6.06
CA TYR A 30 6.40 -7.45 5.48
C TYR A 30 5.48 -8.62 5.13
N VAL A 31 5.62 -9.14 3.92
CA VAL A 31 4.83 -10.27 3.42
C VAL A 31 5.75 -11.39 2.97
N MET A 32 5.36 -12.64 3.22
CA MET A 32 6.02 -13.80 2.63
C MET A 32 5.26 -14.21 1.37
N ALA A 33 5.91 -14.14 0.21
CA ALA A 33 5.34 -14.61 -1.05
C ALA A 33 6.38 -15.41 -1.83
N LYS A 34 5.96 -16.44 -2.59
CA LYS A 34 6.85 -17.27 -3.42
C LYS A 34 8.10 -17.81 -2.68
N GLY A 35 8.00 -18.04 -1.37
CA GLY A 35 9.13 -18.48 -0.53
C GLY A 35 10.17 -17.39 -0.20
N GLN A 36 9.86 -16.12 -0.46
CA GLN A 36 10.70 -14.96 -0.16
C GLN A 36 9.93 -13.94 0.68
N PHE A 37 10.66 -13.14 1.44
CA PHE A 37 10.10 -12.00 2.17
C PHE A 37 10.19 -10.74 1.30
N TYR A 38 9.09 -10.02 1.21
CA TYR A 38 8.99 -8.74 0.52
C TYR A 38 8.57 -7.67 1.52
N ARG A 39 9.06 -6.46 1.31
CA ARG A 39 8.54 -5.26 1.97
C ARG A 39 7.48 -4.67 1.04
N ALA A 40 6.29 -4.45 1.57
CA ALA A 40 5.19 -3.77 0.89
C ALA A 40 5.02 -2.40 1.53
N GLU A 41 4.98 -1.36 0.70
CA GLU A 41 5.03 0.04 1.11
C GLU A 41 3.90 0.79 0.40
N LEU A 42 3.26 1.72 1.11
CA LEU A 42 2.27 2.63 0.54
C LEU A 42 2.56 4.06 1.03
N CYS A 43 2.57 5.01 0.11
CA CYS A 43 3.00 6.38 0.35
C CYS A 43 2.02 7.37 -0.28
N LEU A 44 1.53 8.33 0.50
CA LEU A 44 0.85 9.53 -0.01
C LEU A 44 1.89 10.63 -0.20
N THR A 45 2.15 10.95 -1.45
CA THR A 45 3.02 12.07 -1.79
C THR A 45 2.14 13.29 -2.07
N PRO A 46 2.34 14.42 -1.38
CA PRO A 46 1.58 15.63 -1.68
C PRO A 46 1.89 16.08 -3.11
N ILE A 47 0.85 16.35 -3.88
CA ILE A 47 0.94 16.89 -5.23
C ILE A 47 0.48 18.34 -5.23
N SER A 48 1.15 19.18 -6.02
CA SER A 48 0.70 20.56 -6.21
C SER A 48 -0.61 20.56 -7.01
N PRO A 49 -1.55 21.47 -6.73
CA PRO A 49 -2.75 21.61 -7.56
C PRO A 49 -2.45 21.86 -9.04
N ASN A 50 -1.29 22.47 -9.34
CA ASN A 50 -0.84 22.72 -10.71
C ASN A 50 -0.35 21.46 -11.44
N ASP A 51 -0.06 20.39 -10.70
CA ASP A 51 0.40 19.10 -11.23
C ASP A 51 -0.76 18.09 -11.32
N LEU A 52 -1.99 18.49 -10.96
CA LEU A 52 -3.17 17.64 -11.12
C LEU A 52 -3.41 17.42 -12.62
N PRO A 53 -3.52 16.16 -13.07
CA PRO A 53 -3.96 15.90 -14.43
C PRO A 53 -5.34 16.53 -14.63
N SER A 54 -5.55 17.11 -15.82
CA SER A 54 -6.76 17.90 -16.13
C SER A 54 -8.07 17.09 -16.15
N ASP A 55 -7.99 15.78 -15.90
CA ASP A 55 -9.07 14.79 -15.98
C ASP A 55 -9.40 14.12 -14.62
N ILE A 56 -9.10 14.75 -13.47
CA ILE A 56 -9.57 14.28 -12.15
C ILE A 56 -10.95 14.83 -11.82
#